data_AF-A0A6B8RTG3-F1
#
_entry.id   AF-A0A6B8RTG3-F1
#
_cell.length_a   1.000
_cell.length_b   1.000
_cell.length_c   1.000
_cell.angle_alpha   90.00
_cell.angle_beta   90.00
_cell.angle_gamma   90.00
#
_symmetry.space_group_name_H-M   'P 1'
#
loop_
_entity.id
_entity.type
_entity.pdbx_description
1 polymer ?
#
loop_
_entity_poly.entity_id
_entity_poly.type
_entity_poly.pdbx_seq_one_letter_code
_entity_poly.pdbx_strand_id
1 'polypeptide(L)'
;MHSFSELIQQLLVHQNEVTIGSGDNELRGTITSFDKEHAVIVFTDIQPNGLKHFIPLTSIRSFGVDESDGGLTCYLDLFKR
;
A
#
# COMPACT_ATOMS: atom_id res chain seq x y z
N MET A 1 -19.49 -4.68 -0.45
CA MET A 1 -18.80 -3.55 -1.12
C MET A 1 -17.80 -3.05 -0.11
N HIS A 2 -16.52 -3.43 -0.26
CA HIS A 2 -15.50 -3.08 0.73
C HIS A 2 -14.96 -1.67 0.45
N SER A 3 -14.82 -0.85 1.48
CA SER A 3 -14.24 0.50 1.33
C SER A 3 -12.71 0.45 1.33
N PHE A 4 -12.06 1.44 0.71
CA PHE A 4 -10.59 1.55 0.76
C PHE A 4 -10.06 1.59 2.20
N SER A 5 -10.78 2.24 3.12
CA SER A 5 -10.40 2.27 4.54
C SER A 5 -10.44 0.87 5.19
N GLU A 6 -11.39 0.01 4.80
CA GLU A 6 -11.45 -1.37 5.28
C GLU A 6 -10.27 -2.20 4.77
N LEU A 7 -9.90 -2.03 3.50
CA LEU A 7 -8.71 -2.68 2.93
C LEU A 7 -7.44 -2.29 3.70
N ILE A 8 -7.21 -0.99 3.91
CA ILE A 8 -6.03 -0.52 4.64
C ILE A 8 -6.00 -1.05 6.08
N GLN A 9 -7.17 -1.11 6.74
CA GLN A 9 -7.27 -1.72 8.08
C GLN A 9 -6.89 -3.21 8.07
N GLN A 10 -7.34 -3.98 7.07
CA GLN A 10 -6.94 -5.38 6.95
C GLN A 10 -5.43 -5.54 6.73
N LEU A 11 -4.86 -4.72 5.84
CA LEU A 11 -3.42 -4.75 5.56
C LEU A 11 -2.58 -4.39 6.79
N LEU A 12 -3.05 -3.44 7.61
CA LEU A 12 -2.44 -3.09 8.90
C LEU A 12 -2.47 -4.24 9.91
N VAL A 13 -3.60 -4.94 10.01
CA VAL A 13 -3.78 -6.04 10.97
C VAL A 13 -2.93 -7.25 10.59
N HIS A 14 -2.86 -7.57 9.30
CA HIS A 14 -2.11 -8.74 8.82
C HIS A 14 -0.64 -8.46 8.53
N GLN A 15 -0.21 -7.20 8.56
CA GLN A 15 1.15 -6.77 8.21
C GLN A 15 1.60 -7.30 6.84
N ASN A 16 0.67 -7.35 5.90
CA ASN A 16 0.93 -7.88 4.56
C ASN A 16 1.94 -7.00 3.84
N GLU A 17 2.81 -7.65 3.06
CA GLU A 17 3.63 -6.94 2.08
C GLU A 17 2.73 -6.41 0.96
N VAL A 18 3.00 -5.18 0.57
CA VAL A 18 2.26 -4.46 -0.45
C VAL A 18 3.25 -3.74 -1.37
N THR A 19 2.82 -3.54 -2.61
CA THR A 19 3.51 -2.73 -3.59
C THR A 19 2.72 -1.45 -3.82
N ILE A 20 3.36 -0.30 -3.65
CA ILE A 20 2.76 1.02 -3.87
C ILE A 20 3.48 1.70 -5.03
N GLY A 21 2.71 2.17 -6.02
CA GLY A 21 3.26 2.84 -7.21
C GLY A 21 3.06 2.04 -8.49
N SER A 22 3.73 2.46 -9.56
CA SER A 22 3.58 1.87 -10.90
C SER A 22 4.89 1.96 -11.70
N GLY A 23 5.31 0.86 -12.33
CA GLY A 23 6.47 0.83 -13.23
C GLY A 23 7.78 0.98 -12.48
N ASP A 24 8.66 1.87 -12.92
CA ASP A 24 10.01 2.02 -12.34
C ASP A 24 10.03 2.68 -10.94
N ASN A 25 8.88 3.16 -10.45
CA ASN A 25 8.75 3.84 -9.15
C ASN A 25 7.81 3.07 -8.22
N GLU A 26 8.10 1.78 -8.02
CA GLU A 26 7.37 0.92 -7.09
C GLU A 26 8.12 0.78 -5.77
N LEU A 27 7.39 0.95 -4.67
CA LEU A 27 7.86 0.71 -3.32
C LEU A 27 7.23 -0.58 -2.81
N ARG A 28 8.07 -1.52 -2.33
CA ARG A 28 7.61 -2.78 -1.73
C ARG A 28 7.92 -2.79 -0.24
N GLY A 29 6.96 -3.22 0.57
CA GLY A 29 7.08 -3.08 2.02
C GLY A 29 5.76 -3.25 2.72
N THR A 30 5.66 -2.77 3.96
CA THR A 30 4.47 -2.96 4.79
C THR A 30 3.87 -1.62 5.19
N ILE A 31 2.53 -1.55 5.21
CA ILE A 31 1.84 -0.43 5.84
C ILE A 31 1.90 -0.62 7.35
N THR A 32 2.35 0.42 8.06
CA THR A 32 2.51 0.41 9.52
C THR A 32 1.51 1.31 10.23
N SER A 33 0.99 2.34 9.56
CA SER A 33 -0.08 3.19 10.07
C SER A 33 -0.86 3.86 8.94
N PHE A 34 -2.07 4.31 9.23
CA PHE A 34 -2.90 5.11 8.33
C PHE A 34 -3.56 6.26 9.09
N ASP A 35 -3.21 7.48 8.71
CA ASP A 35 -3.88 8.69 9.16
C ASP A 35 -5.06 8.98 8.22
N LYS A 36 -6.27 8.70 8.71
CA LYS A 36 -7.51 8.92 7.96
C LYS A 36 -7.87 10.40 7.84
N GLU A 37 -7.51 11.23 8.82
CA GLU A 37 -7.83 12.66 8.82
C GLU A 37 -7.03 13.38 7.73
N HIS A 38 -5.75 13.05 7.61
CA HIS A 38 -4.84 13.63 6.62
C HIS A 38 -4.72 12.81 5.33
N ALA A 39 -5.36 11.63 5.26
CA ALA A 39 -5.28 10.69 4.16
C ALA A 39 -3.81 10.32 3.80
N VAL A 40 -3.03 9.92 4.80
CA VAL A 40 -1.61 9.55 4.67
C VAL A 40 -1.35 8.14 5.18
N ILE A 41 -0.63 7.34 4.39
CA ILE A 41 -0.14 6.02 4.77
C ILE A 41 1.30 6.14 5.27
N VAL A 42 1.61 5.50 6.40
CA VAL A 42 2.98 5.30 6.87
C VAL A 42 3.45 3.92 6.42
N PHE A 43 4.44 3.89 5.55
CA PHE A 43 4.93 2.69 4.88
C PHE A 43 6.39 2.44 5.23
N THR A 44 6.76 1.19 5.49
CA THR A 44 8.16 0.80 5.72
C THR A 44 8.62 -0.07 4.57
N ASP A 45 9.66 0.38 3.85
CA ASP A 45 10.25 -0.36 2.73
C ASP A 45 10.93 -1.66 3.23
N ILE A 46 10.86 -2.73 2.43
CA ILE A 46 11.52 -4.01 2.68
C ILE A 46 13.03 -3.96 2.39
N GLN A 47 13.52 -2.91 1.73
CA GLN A 47 14.94 -2.70 1.48
C GLN A 47 15.79 -2.75 2.77
N PRO A 48 17.09 -3.09 2.69
CA PRO A 48 17.94 -3.35 3.86
C PRO A 48 18.04 -2.21 4.88
N ASN A 49 17.66 -0.99 4.48
CA ASN A 49 17.66 0.21 5.31
C ASN A 49 16.30 0.51 5.98
N GLY A 50 15.23 -0.22 5.63
CA GLY A 50 13.93 -0.13 6.29
C GLY A 50 13.33 1.27 6.32
N LEU A 51 13.49 2.04 5.24
CA LEU A 51 13.11 3.46 5.24
C LEU A 51 11.60 3.62 5.47
N LYS A 52 11.25 4.61 6.30
CA LYS A 52 9.87 5.01 6.53
C LYS A 52 9.45 6.11 5.55
N HIS A 53 8.32 5.89 4.90
CA HIS A 53 7.69 6.79 3.95
C HIS A 53 6.35 7.26 4.48
N PHE A 54 6.05 8.53 4.24
CA PHE A 54 4.73 9.12 4.46
C PHE A 54 4.13 9.38 3.09
N ILE A 55 3.13 8.58 2.71
CA ILE A 55 2.59 8.53 1.35
C ILE A 55 1.16 9.08 1.38
N PRO A 56 0.92 10.29 0.87
CA PRO A 56 -0.44 10.81 0.70
C PRO A 56 -1.23 9.91 -0.26
N LEU A 57 -2.50 9.60 0.03
CA LEU A 57 -3.33 8.77 -0.85
C LEU A 57 -3.46 9.35 -2.27
N THR A 58 -3.40 10.68 -2.39
CA THR A 58 -3.41 11.40 -3.68
C THR A 58 -2.21 11.10 -4.57
N SER A 59 -1.11 10.57 -4.00
CA SER A 59 0.09 10.19 -4.74
C SER A 59 0.08 8.72 -5.19
N ILE A 60 -0.82 7.91 -4.64
CA ILE A 60 -0.90 6.47 -4.92
C ILE A 60 -1.72 6.26 -6.19
N ARG A 61 -1.04 5.86 -7.26
CA ARG A 61 -1.71 5.47 -8.50
C ARG A 61 -2.31 4.07 -8.40
N SER A 62 -1.51 3.16 -7.88
CA SER A 62 -1.87 1.76 -7.77
C SER A 62 -1.35 1.16 -6.48
N PHE A 63 -2.13 0.21 -5.98
CA PHE A 63 -1.86 -0.51 -4.76
C PHE A 63 -1.97 -2.01 -5.05
N GLY A 64 -0.86 -2.74 -4.87
CA GLY A 64 -0.74 -4.18 -5.04
C GLY A 64 -0.69 -4.90 -3.69
N VAL A 65 -1.51 -5.92 -3.51
CA VAL A 65 -1.43 -6.85 -2.37
C VAL A 65 -1.04 -8.22 -2.91
N ASP A 66 -0.03 -8.85 -2.32
CA ASP A 66 0.34 -10.22 -2.66
C ASP A 66 -0.38 -11.19 -1.71
N GLU A 67 -1.55 -11.67 -2.14
CA GLU A 67 -2.29 -12.69 -1.39
C GLU A 67 -1.89 -14.08 -1.92
N SER A 68 -0.92 -14.71 -1.23
CA SER A 68 -0.54 -16.14 -1.34
C SER A 68 0.56 -16.50 -2.35
N ASP A 69 1.24 -17.63 -2.07
CA ASP A 69 2.29 -18.40 -2.79
C ASP A 69 2.19 -18.56 -4.34
N GLY A 70 1.24 -17.89 -5.00
CA GLY A 70 0.99 -17.92 -6.45
C GLY A 70 1.21 -16.60 -7.19
N GLY A 71 1.63 -15.52 -6.51
CA GLY A 71 2.05 -14.26 -7.15
C GLY A 71 0.92 -13.44 -7.76
N LEU A 72 -0.27 -13.46 -7.16
CA LEU A 72 -1.43 -12.75 -7.70
C LEU A 72 -1.49 -11.33 -7.12
N THR A 73 -0.90 -10.38 -7.85
CA THR A 73 -0.93 -8.96 -7.47
C THR A 73 -2.22 -8.30 -7.96
N CYS A 74 -3.09 -7.92 -7.02
CA CYS A 74 -4.29 -7.13 -7.34
C CYS A 74 -3.96 -5.64 -7.30
N TYR A 75 -3.99 -4.96 -8.45
CA TYR A 75 -3.79 -3.50 -8.52
C TYR A 75 -5.11 -2.75 -8.42
N LEU A 76 -5.29 -1.99 -7.35
CA LEU A 76 -6.37 -1.01 -7.23
C LEU A 76 -5.92 0.30 -7.84
N ASP A 77 -6.41 0.63 -9.03
CA ASP A 77 -6.26 1.95 -9.63
C ASP A 77 -7.19 2.94 -8.91
N LEU A 78 -6.61 3.88 -8.17
CA LEU A 78 -7.35 4.85 -7.37
C LEU A 78 -7.80 6.07 -8.18
N PHE A 79 -7.29 6.24 -9.41
CA PHE A 79 -7.58 7.41 -10.25
C PHE A 79 -7.82 7.00 -11.71
N LYS A 80 -9.01 6.46 -12.00
CA LYS A 80 -9.51 6.42 -13.39
C LYS A 80 -9.72 7.85 -13.89
N ARG A 81 -9.06 8.21 -14.98
CA ARG A 81 -9.39 9.41 -15.78
C ARG A 81 -10.83 9.36 -16.30
#